data_AF-A0A818SWL0-F1
#
_entry.id   AF-A0A818SWL0-F1
#
_cell.length_a   1.000
_cell.length_b   1.000
_cell.length_c   1.000
_cell.angle_alpha   90.00
_cell.angle_beta   90.00
_cell.angle_gamma   90.00
#
_symmetry.space_group_name_H-M   'P 1'
#
loop_
_entity.id
_entity.type
_entity.pdbx_description
1 polymer ?
#
loop_
_entity_poly.entity_id
_entity_poly.type
_entity_poly.pdbx_seq_one_letter_code
_entity_poly.pdbx_strand_id
1 'polypeptide(L)'
;MALALLSTPEELKQNKKGMNTVLDQLLQLVIDAAKSDRYRRDGFHISEPLGILVKMFVVDERTIDYVLCHAETQPPSDIHSTIHLFASLLFQFADVLKAADRVKQFTLLALLNIFWSISFQEDYLSELIQDQELIVAIQKFANNDQGEEILEQYKPRSMEGVKEAAHGILHNLNRNNKSEIIINDNNTSLNVHVSDPIGKTPKKPSIMISYAHGDNAFCSQVLDLLNRYSNVFELWIDRTHCQGVEDLWESIADGMEQASIIICLLSNQYFESKSCRKEFVYATDSLKKKILPVLIETFEPKGWLGEL
;
A
#
# COMPACT_ATOMS: atom_id res chain seq x y z
N MET A 1 19.00 7.19 -4.42
CA MET A 1 18.09 6.19 -5.03
C MET A 1 18.37 4.76 -4.60
N ALA A 2 19.56 4.20 -4.87
CA ALA A 2 19.86 2.80 -4.52
C ALA A 2 19.73 2.49 -3.01
N LEU A 3 20.10 3.44 -2.12
CA LEU A 3 19.98 3.25 -0.67
C LEU A 3 18.52 3.02 -0.22
N ALA A 4 17.56 3.83 -0.69
CA ALA A 4 16.14 3.69 -0.32
C ALA A 4 15.52 2.38 -0.84
N LEU A 5 16.03 1.84 -1.95
CA LEU A 5 15.58 0.56 -2.50
C LEU A 5 16.17 -0.65 -1.77
N LEU A 6 17.26 -0.46 -1.02
CA LEU A 6 18.03 -1.51 -0.35
C LEU A 6 17.91 -1.48 1.18
N SER A 7 17.34 -0.43 1.77
CA SER A 7 17.21 -0.29 3.22
C SER A 7 15.98 -0.97 3.80
N THR A 8 16.13 -1.56 4.99
CA THR A 8 15.01 -2.15 5.76
C THR A 8 14.16 -1.06 6.42
N PRO A 9 12.91 -1.36 6.82
CA PRO A 9 12.08 -0.40 7.55
C PRO A 9 12.73 0.16 8.84
N GLU A 10 13.53 -0.62 9.57
CA GLU A 10 14.26 -0.12 10.76
C GLU A 10 15.34 0.91 10.38
N GLU A 11 16.09 0.66 9.30
CA GLU A 11 17.11 1.58 8.80
C GLU A 11 16.50 2.91 8.32
N LEU A 12 15.31 2.84 7.70
CA LEU A 12 14.54 4.01 7.27
C LEU A 12 14.06 4.85 8.46
N LYS A 13 13.64 4.21 9.56
CA LYS A 13 13.23 4.90 10.80
C LYS A 13 14.39 5.62 11.49
N GLN A 14 15.59 5.05 11.49
CA GLN A 14 16.76 5.64 12.17
C GLN A 14 17.42 6.79 11.38
N ASN A 15 17.19 6.88 10.07
CA ASN A 15 17.77 7.91 9.19
C ASN A 15 16.70 8.80 8.53
N LYS A 16 15.77 9.34 9.32
CA LYS A 16 14.68 10.23 8.82
C LYS A 16 15.19 11.39 7.96
N LYS A 17 16.29 12.03 8.37
CA LYS A 17 16.87 13.17 7.62
C LYS A 17 17.42 12.75 6.25
N GLY A 18 18.08 11.59 6.17
CA GLY A 18 18.54 11.05 4.89
C GLY A 18 17.39 10.61 3.98
N MET A 19 16.32 10.07 4.55
CA MET A 19 15.13 9.66 3.79
C MET A 19 14.40 10.87 3.19
N ASN A 20 14.18 11.93 3.98
CA ASN A 20 13.57 13.17 3.52
C ASN A 20 14.33 13.77 2.34
N THR A 21 15.66 13.89 2.43
CA THR A 21 16.49 14.38 1.30
C THR A 21 16.37 13.50 0.06
N VAL A 22 16.21 12.18 0.22
CA VAL A 22 15.97 11.29 -0.93
C VAL A 22 14.59 11.53 -1.55
N LEU A 23 13.56 11.75 -0.73
CA LEU A 23 12.20 12.07 -1.21
C LEU A 23 12.16 13.44 -1.91
N ASP A 24 12.85 14.44 -1.37
CA ASP A 24 13.01 15.76 -2.00
C ASP A 24 13.66 15.59 -3.40
N GLN A 25 14.75 14.83 -3.48
CA GLN A 25 15.44 14.55 -4.74
C GLN A 25 14.57 13.77 -5.73
N LEU A 26 13.79 12.79 -5.26
CA LEU A 26 12.88 12.02 -6.11
C LEU A 26 11.81 12.93 -6.71
N LEU A 27 11.14 13.75 -5.90
CA LEU A 27 10.14 14.67 -6.40
C LEU A 27 10.75 15.74 -7.31
N GLN A 28 11.93 16.26 -6.98
CA GLN A 28 12.67 17.19 -7.84
C GLN A 28 13.00 16.58 -9.21
N LEU A 29 13.43 15.31 -9.25
CA LEU A 29 13.68 14.61 -10.52
C LEU A 29 12.41 14.46 -11.34
N VAL A 30 11.25 14.20 -10.72
CA VAL A 30 9.96 14.17 -11.41
C VAL A 30 9.62 15.55 -11.99
N ILE A 31 9.74 16.61 -11.18
CA ILE A 31 9.50 18.00 -11.59
C ILE A 31 10.39 18.40 -12.77
N ASP A 32 11.69 18.09 -12.70
CA ASP A 32 12.66 18.43 -13.74
C ASP A 32 12.44 17.62 -15.01
N ALA A 33 12.18 16.31 -14.87
CA ALA A 33 11.91 15.45 -16.00
C ALA A 33 10.61 15.85 -16.71
N ALA A 34 9.58 16.29 -15.98
CA ALA A 34 8.30 16.74 -16.55
C ALA A 34 8.45 17.97 -17.47
N LYS A 35 9.50 18.79 -17.28
CA LYS A 35 9.80 19.96 -18.12
C LYS A 35 10.56 19.61 -19.41
N SER A 36 11.01 18.37 -19.56
CA SER A 36 11.81 17.89 -20.68
C SER A 36 10.93 17.26 -21.74
N ASP A 37 11.14 17.58 -23.03
CA ASP A 37 10.41 17.00 -24.17
C ASP A 37 10.46 15.46 -24.22
N ARG A 38 11.48 14.86 -23.58
CA ARG A 38 11.68 13.41 -23.52
C ARG A 38 11.43 12.82 -22.14
N TYR A 39 10.88 13.59 -21.21
CA TYR A 39 10.60 13.16 -19.84
C TYR A 39 11.82 12.58 -19.13
N ARG A 40 12.99 13.21 -19.35
CA ARG A 40 14.28 12.72 -18.84
C ARG A 40 15.05 13.81 -18.12
N ARG A 41 15.68 13.42 -17.00
CA ARG A 41 16.63 14.22 -16.24
C ARG A 41 17.77 13.33 -15.76
N ASP A 42 19.01 13.83 -15.88
CA ASP A 42 20.23 13.14 -15.42
C ASP A 42 20.37 11.68 -15.89
N GLY A 43 19.87 11.40 -17.10
CA GLY A 43 19.90 10.06 -17.72
C GLY A 43 18.67 9.20 -17.40
N PHE A 44 17.92 9.52 -16.36
CA PHE A 44 16.73 8.79 -15.92
C PHE A 44 15.47 9.26 -16.64
N HIS A 45 14.62 8.32 -17.04
CA HIS A 45 13.26 8.66 -17.50
C HIS A 45 12.34 8.83 -16.29
N ILE A 46 11.32 9.68 -16.40
CA ILE A 46 10.37 9.99 -15.31
C ILE A 46 9.67 8.76 -14.71
N SER A 47 9.56 7.68 -15.49
CA SER A 47 9.07 6.37 -15.03
C SER A 47 9.84 5.87 -13.80
N GLU A 48 11.15 6.08 -13.74
CA GLU A 48 12.00 5.52 -12.69
C GLU A 48 11.72 6.13 -11.30
N PRO A 49 11.79 7.46 -11.10
CA PRO A 49 11.45 8.05 -9.81
C PRO A 49 9.97 7.81 -9.45
N LEU A 50 9.04 7.80 -10.41
CA LEU A 50 7.63 7.48 -10.16
C LEU A 50 7.44 6.05 -9.64
N GLY A 51 8.14 5.07 -10.24
CA GLY A 51 8.08 3.68 -9.76
C GLY A 51 8.63 3.51 -8.34
N ILE A 52 9.67 4.27 -7.99
CA ILE A 52 10.20 4.31 -6.62
C ILE A 52 9.18 4.91 -5.65
N LEU A 53 8.54 6.03 -6.03
CA LEU A 53 7.50 6.66 -5.21
C LEU A 53 6.33 5.71 -4.94
N VAL A 54 5.87 4.96 -5.93
CA VAL A 54 4.82 3.93 -5.71
C VAL A 54 5.25 2.94 -4.63
N LYS A 55 6.45 2.37 -4.74
CA LYS A 55 6.95 1.40 -3.76
C LYS A 55 7.00 2.02 -2.36
N MET A 56 7.43 3.27 -2.24
CA MET A 56 7.50 3.94 -0.94
C MET A 56 6.12 4.27 -0.36
N PHE A 57 5.17 4.68 -1.20
CA PHE A 57 3.80 5.00 -0.79
C PHE A 57 3.04 3.76 -0.29
N VAL A 58 3.36 2.58 -0.83
CA VAL A 58 2.82 1.31 -0.33
C VAL A 58 3.40 0.95 1.05
N VAL A 59 4.67 1.29 1.31
CA VAL A 59 5.39 0.88 2.54
C VAL A 59 5.11 1.81 3.72
N ASP A 60 5.00 3.13 3.52
CA ASP A 60 4.82 4.07 4.63
C ASP A 60 3.95 5.27 4.25
N GLU A 61 2.82 5.42 4.95
CA GLU A 61 1.85 6.51 4.73
C GLU A 61 2.47 7.88 4.99
N ARG A 62 3.41 7.98 5.93
CA ARG A 62 4.14 9.23 6.22
C ARG A 62 4.96 9.70 5.03
N THR A 63 5.33 8.80 4.12
CA THR A 63 6.03 9.17 2.89
C THR A 63 5.12 9.90 1.92
N ILE A 64 3.82 9.57 1.90
CA ILE A 64 2.82 10.29 1.10
C ILE A 64 2.70 11.72 1.64
N ASP A 65 2.47 11.86 2.94
CA ASP A 65 2.35 13.19 3.58
C ASP A 65 3.61 14.04 3.40
N TYR A 66 4.79 13.45 3.56
CA TYR A 66 6.03 14.17 3.32
C TYR A 66 6.14 14.65 1.86
N VAL A 67 5.93 13.75 0.89
CA VAL A 67 6.06 14.10 -0.54
C VAL A 67 5.04 15.14 -0.97
N LEU A 68 3.80 15.06 -0.47
CA LEU A 68 2.74 16.00 -0.85
C LEU A 68 2.87 17.35 -0.15
N CYS A 69 3.23 17.37 1.14
CA CYS A 69 3.10 18.57 1.98
C CYS A 69 4.44 19.22 2.38
N HIS A 70 5.53 18.45 2.41
CA HIS A 70 6.76 18.85 3.09
C HIS A 70 8.03 18.79 2.22
N ALA A 71 7.94 18.21 1.01
CA ALA A 71 9.10 18.03 0.15
C ALA A 71 9.74 19.37 -0.25
N GLU A 72 11.05 19.49 -0.05
CA GLU A 72 11.81 20.70 -0.36
C GLU A 72 12.26 20.69 -1.83
N THR A 73 11.40 21.21 -2.72
CA THR A 73 11.65 21.25 -4.17
C THR A 73 11.81 22.67 -4.72
N GLN A 74 12.23 22.76 -5.98
CA GLN A 74 12.37 24.00 -6.75
C GLN A 74 11.69 23.85 -8.14
N PRO A 75 10.59 24.57 -8.41
CA PRO A 75 9.90 25.49 -7.49
C PRO A 75 9.32 24.76 -6.26
N PRO A 76 9.08 25.47 -5.14
CA PRO A 76 8.47 24.86 -3.95
C PRO A 76 7.16 24.15 -4.30
N SER A 77 7.02 22.93 -3.83
CA SER A 77 5.82 22.11 -3.98
C SER A 77 4.96 22.15 -2.71
N ASP A 78 3.66 22.09 -2.92
CA ASP A 78 2.63 21.86 -1.91
C ASP A 78 1.67 20.77 -2.42
N ILE A 79 0.67 20.43 -1.61
CA ILE A 79 -0.27 19.36 -1.94
C ILE A 79 -0.95 19.59 -3.30
N HIS A 80 -1.39 20.82 -3.57
CA HIS A 80 -2.10 21.19 -4.78
C HIS A 80 -1.21 21.07 -6.02
N SER A 81 -0.03 21.70 -5.99
CA SER A 81 0.92 21.67 -7.09
C SER A 81 1.49 20.27 -7.35
N THR A 82 1.66 19.45 -6.31
CA THR A 82 2.14 18.07 -6.44
C THR A 82 1.08 17.15 -7.06
N ILE A 83 -0.17 17.23 -6.58
CA ILE A 83 -1.29 16.48 -7.17
C ILE A 83 -1.51 16.92 -8.61
N HIS A 84 -1.48 18.23 -8.89
CA HIS A 84 -1.60 18.76 -10.24
C HIS A 84 -0.47 18.29 -11.16
N LEU A 85 0.78 18.23 -10.68
CA LEU A 85 1.90 17.66 -11.43
C LEU A 85 1.60 16.20 -11.82
N PHE A 86 1.21 15.36 -10.87
CA PHE A 86 0.89 13.97 -11.17
C PHE A 86 -0.31 13.83 -12.11
N ALA A 87 -1.35 14.67 -11.98
CA ALA A 87 -2.52 14.67 -12.84
C ALA A 87 -2.14 15.08 -14.28
N SER A 88 -1.36 16.15 -14.43
CA SER A 88 -0.90 16.61 -15.74
C SER A 88 -0.06 15.56 -16.46
N LEU A 89 0.81 14.85 -15.73
CA LEU A 89 1.56 13.71 -16.26
C LEU A 89 0.61 12.57 -16.65
N LEU A 90 -0.37 12.24 -15.81
CA LEU A 90 -1.36 11.19 -16.11
C LEU A 90 -2.07 11.48 -17.42
N PHE A 91 -2.49 12.73 -17.64
CA PHE A 91 -3.13 13.16 -18.89
C PHE A 91 -2.21 13.05 -20.10
N GLN A 92 -0.93 13.41 -19.96
CA GLN A 92 0.05 13.31 -21.05
C GLN A 92 0.33 11.85 -21.47
N PHE A 93 0.20 10.91 -20.54
CA PHE A 93 0.40 9.48 -20.80
C PHE A 93 -0.91 8.69 -21.02
N ALA A 94 -2.06 9.35 -21.01
CA ALA A 94 -3.37 8.68 -21.01
C ALA A 94 -3.65 7.85 -22.27
N ASP A 95 -3.24 8.34 -23.45
CA ASP A 95 -3.51 7.67 -24.73
C ASP A 95 -2.52 6.52 -25.03
N VAL A 96 -1.54 6.29 -24.15
CA VAL A 96 -0.39 5.42 -24.45
C VAL A 96 -0.68 3.93 -24.22
N LEU A 97 -1.88 3.58 -23.72
CA LEU A 97 -2.33 2.19 -23.56
C LEU A 97 -2.19 1.36 -24.85
N LYS A 98 -2.34 1.99 -26.02
CA LYS A 98 -2.25 1.32 -27.33
C LYS A 98 -0.86 1.42 -27.99
N ALA A 99 0.06 2.17 -27.41
CA ALA A 99 1.37 2.37 -28.01
C ALA A 99 2.32 1.20 -27.67
N ALA A 100 3.21 0.83 -28.58
CA ALA A 100 4.26 -0.16 -28.32
C ALA A 100 5.38 0.36 -27.35
N ASP A 101 5.17 1.51 -26.72
CA ASP A 101 6.16 2.16 -25.85
C ASP A 101 5.96 1.74 -24.40
N ARG A 102 6.70 0.69 -24.02
CA ARG A 102 6.66 0.08 -22.68
C ARG A 102 7.02 1.06 -21.56
N VAL A 103 7.90 2.03 -21.83
CA VAL A 103 8.35 2.97 -20.80
C VAL A 103 7.22 3.93 -20.43
N LYS A 104 6.50 4.43 -21.44
CA LYS A 104 5.34 5.30 -21.23
C LYS A 104 4.16 4.57 -20.61
N GLN A 105 3.94 3.31 -21.01
CA GLN A 105 2.96 2.42 -20.41
C GLN A 105 3.23 2.21 -18.91
N PHE A 106 4.48 1.95 -18.53
CA PHE A 106 4.88 1.87 -17.13
C PHE A 106 4.69 3.20 -16.39
N THR A 107 5.00 4.34 -17.02
CA THR A 107 4.76 5.67 -16.42
C THR A 107 3.28 5.85 -16.08
N LEU A 108 2.37 5.52 -17.00
CA LEU A 108 0.92 5.58 -16.76
C LEU A 108 0.51 4.69 -15.58
N LEU A 109 1.00 3.45 -15.55
CA LEU A 109 0.72 2.49 -14.48
C LEU A 109 1.18 3.01 -13.11
N ALA A 110 2.39 3.59 -13.05
CA ALA A 110 2.94 4.14 -11.83
C ALA A 110 2.12 5.33 -11.32
N LEU A 111 1.68 6.23 -12.22
CA LEU A 111 0.84 7.38 -11.86
C LEU A 111 -0.52 6.94 -11.29
N LEU A 112 -1.17 5.96 -11.90
CA LEU A 112 -2.42 5.40 -11.36
C LEU A 112 -2.22 4.77 -9.97
N ASN A 113 -1.12 4.06 -9.77
CA ASN A 113 -0.82 3.48 -8.47
C ASN A 113 -0.42 4.54 -7.41
N ILE A 114 0.17 5.67 -7.82
CA ILE A 114 0.36 6.83 -6.94
C ILE A 114 -1.01 7.38 -6.52
N PHE A 115 -1.90 7.66 -7.46
CA PHE A 115 -3.24 8.18 -7.16
C PHE A 115 -4.06 7.23 -6.29
N TRP A 116 -3.94 5.93 -6.54
CA TRP A 116 -4.60 4.95 -5.69
C TRP A 116 -4.02 4.92 -4.28
N SER A 117 -2.71 5.07 -4.12
CA SER A 117 -2.09 5.19 -2.79
C SER A 117 -2.56 6.44 -2.05
N ILE A 118 -2.67 7.58 -2.76
CA ILE A 118 -3.17 8.85 -2.23
C ILE A 118 -4.66 8.73 -1.85
N SER A 119 -5.47 8.03 -2.65
CA SER A 119 -6.92 7.91 -2.38
C SER A 119 -7.26 7.12 -1.12
N PHE A 120 -6.32 6.40 -0.51
CA PHE A 120 -6.50 5.82 0.81
C PHE A 120 -6.35 6.83 1.95
N GLN A 121 -5.91 8.05 1.70
CA GLN A 121 -5.66 9.06 2.73
C GLN A 121 -6.82 10.04 2.76
N GLU A 122 -7.61 10.00 3.85
CA GLU A 122 -8.82 10.82 3.98
C GLU A 122 -8.53 12.32 3.84
N ASP A 123 -7.39 12.77 4.36
CA ASP A 123 -6.94 14.16 4.33
C ASP A 123 -6.77 14.72 2.91
N TYR A 124 -6.56 13.86 1.90
CA TYR A 124 -6.28 14.28 0.53
C TYR A 124 -7.44 14.02 -0.44
N LEU A 125 -8.53 13.40 0.02
CA LEU A 125 -9.69 13.09 -0.81
C LEU A 125 -10.35 14.36 -1.37
N SER A 126 -10.41 15.43 -0.58
CA SER A 126 -11.00 16.70 -0.98
C SER A 126 -10.30 17.30 -2.20
N GLU A 127 -8.98 17.22 -2.24
CA GLU A 127 -8.15 17.70 -3.35
C GLU A 127 -8.40 16.87 -4.62
N LEU A 128 -8.46 15.54 -4.50
CA LEU A 128 -8.75 14.65 -5.63
C LEU A 128 -10.19 14.82 -6.17
N ILE A 129 -11.17 15.05 -5.29
CA ILE A 129 -12.58 15.21 -5.68
C ILE A 129 -12.82 16.53 -6.44
N GLN A 130 -12.04 17.56 -6.14
CA GLN A 130 -12.14 18.86 -6.81
C GLN A 130 -11.64 18.82 -8.26
N ASP A 131 -10.73 17.90 -8.59
CA ASP A 131 -10.21 17.74 -9.96
C ASP A 131 -11.14 16.86 -10.82
N GLN A 132 -12.11 17.52 -11.47
CA GLN A 132 -13.08 16.84 -12.34
C GLN A 132 -12.42 16.20 -13.58
N GLU A 133 -11.34 16.77 -14.11
CA GLU A 133 -10.64 16.21 -15.27
C GLU A 133 -9.94 14.90 -14.88
N LEU A 134 -9.31 14.87 -13.70
CA LEU A 134 -8.71 13.68 -13.13
C LEU A 134 -9.75 12.57 -12.93
N ILE A 135 -10.91 12.88 -12.36
CA ILE A 135 -11.99 11.91 -12.16
C ILE A 135 -12.45 11.32 -13.50
N VAL A 136 -12.68 12.17 -14.52
CA VAL A 136 -13.10 11.71 -15.85
C VAL A 136 -12.02 10.82 -16.49
N ALA A 137 -10.74 11.15 -16.32
CA ALA A 137 -9.64 10.32 -16.80
C ALA A 137 -9.63 8.94 -16.10
N ILE A 138 -9.76 8.91 -14.78
CA ILE A 138 -9.83 7.66 -14.00
C ILE A 138 -11.03 6.80 -14.42
N GLN A 139 -12.20 7.41 -14.63
CA GLN A 139 -13.39 6.70 -15.14
C GLN A 139 -13.15 6.07 -16.52
N LYS A 140 -12.41 6.75 -17.41
CA LYS A 140 -12.05 6.17 -18.71
C LYS A 140 -11.17 4.93 -18.54
N PHE A 141 -10.20 4.96 -17.62
CA PHE A 141 -9.33 3.81 -17.35
C PHE A 141 -10.07 2.63 -16.73
N ALA A 142 -11.00 2.88 -15.81
CA ALA A 142 -11.84 1.84 -15.20
C ALA A 142 -12.73 1.11 -16.23
N ASN A 143 -13.17 1.83 -17.26
CA ASN A 143 -14.10 1.33 -18.28
C ASN A 143 -13.43 0.80 -19.57
N ASN A 144 -12.09 0.84 -19.68
CA ASN A 144 -11.38 0.50 -20.92
C ASN A 144 -10.86 -0.94 -20.91
N ASP A 145 -11.57 -1.84 -21.60
CA ASP A 145 -11.23 -3.27 -21.67
C ASP A 145 -10.07 -3.61 -22.63
N GLN A 146 -9.61 -2.68 -23.49
CA GLN A 146 -8.70 -3.02 -24.60
C GLN A 146 -7.19 -2.83 -24.33
N GLY A 147 -6.81 -2.30 -23.17
CA GLY A 147 -5.40 -1.98 -22.83
C GLY A 147 -4.76 -2.87 -21.76
N GLU A 148 -5.51 -3.85 -21.24
CA GLU A 148 -5.21 -4.58 -20.00
C GLU A 148 -4.13 -5.66 -20.19
N GLU A 149 -4.21 -6.44 -21.29
CA GLU A 149 -3.33 -7.60 -21.53
C GLU A 149 -1.84 -7.24 -21.66
N ILE A 150 -1.51 -6.07 -22.22
CA ILE A 150 -0.11 -5.67 -22.47
C ILE A 150 0.60 -5.23 -21.18
N LEU A 151 -0.16 -4.70 -20.22
CA LEU A 151 0.37 -4.13 -18.97
C LEU A 151 0.53 -5.17 -17.87
N GLU A 152 -0.33 -6.20 -17.84
CA GLU A 152 -0.23 -7.34 -16.93
C GLU A 152 1.16 -8.01 -16.99
N GLN A 153 1.77 -8.11 -18.18
CA GLN A 153 3.08 -8.76 -18.37
C GLN A 153 4.27 -8.01 -17.73
N TYR A 154 4.12 -6.71 -17.42
CA TYR A 154 5.20 -5.85 -16.94
C TYR A 154 4.89 -5.16 -15.60
N LYS A 155 3.86 -5.64 -14.89
CA LYS A 155 3.38 -5.10 -13.61
C LYS A 155 4.29 -5.54 -12.46
N PRO A 156 4.99 -4.63 -11.76
CA PRO A 156 5.69 -4.98 -10.52
C PRO A 156 4.71 -5.39 -9.42
N ARG A 157 5.11 -6.27 -8.51
CA ARG A 157 4.29 -6.73 -7.36
C ARG A 157 3.74 -5.60 -6.49
N SER A 158 4.46 -4.47 -6.41
CA SER A 158 4.03 -3.28 -5.67
C SER A 158 2.98 -2.44 -6.41
N MET A 159 2.53 -2.85 -7.60
CA MET A 159 1.59 -2.13 -8.46
C MET A 159 0.41 -3.01 -8.84
N GLU A 160 -0.76 -2.39 -8.96
CA GLU A 160 -1.93 -2.97 -9.58
C GLU A 160 -2.07 -2.58 -11.04
N GLY A 161 -2.86 -3.38 -11.77
CA GLY A 161 -3.24 -3.11 -13.14
C GLY A 161 -4.01 -1.79 -13.26
N VAL A 162 -4.07 -1.27 -14.49
CA VAL A 162 -4.71 0.02 -14.78
C VAL A 162 -6.15 0.05 -14.29
N LYS A 163 -6.90 -1.02 -14.56
CA LYS A 163 -8.32 -1.12 -14.26
C LYS A 163 -8.55 -1.28 -12.76
N GLU A 164 -7.77 -2.13 -12.10
CA GLU A 164 -7.83 -2.34 -10.65
C GLU A 164 -7.49 -1.06 -9.89
N ALA A 165 -6.39 -0.40 -10.27
CA ALA A 165 -5.99 0.87 -9.67
C ALA A 165 -7.07 1.94 -9.88
N ALA A 166 -7.62 2.05 -11.10
CA ALA A 166 -8.69 3.02 -11.39
C ALA A 166 -9.98 2.73 -10.61
N HIS A 167 -10.41 1.47 -10.53
CA HIS A 167 -11.56 1.06 -9.71
C HIS A 167 -11.33 1.35 -8.23
N GLY A 168 -10.14 1.01 -7.72
CA GLY A 168 -9.76 1.27 -6.34
C GLY A 168 -9.76 2.75 -6.00
N ILE A 169 -9.29 3.61 -6.91
CA ILE A 169 -9.41 5.07 -6.74
C ILE A 169 -10.87 5.49 -6.65
N LEU A 170 -11.71 5.12 -7.63
CA LEU A 170 -13.12 5.51 -7.66
C LEU A 170 -13.89 4.99 -6.46
N HIS A 171 -13.61 3.77 -6.00
CA HIS A 171 -14.22 3.20 -4.81
C HIS A 171 -13.92 4.07 -3.57
N ASN A 172 -12.65 4.45 -3.37
CA ASN A 172 -12.24 5.27 -2.24
C ASN A 172 -12.83 6.69 -2.31
N LEU A 173 -12.85 7.32 -3.48
CA LEU A 173 -13.49 8.63 -3.67
C LEU A 173 -15.00 8.59 -3.37
N ASN A 174 -15.69 7.51 -3.76
CA ASN A 174 -17.13 7.34 -3.54
C ASN A 174 -17.49 6.92 -2.11
N ARG A 175 -16.56 6.31 -1.37
CA ARG A 175 -16.77 5.93 0.04
C ARG A 175 -17.05 7.16 0.90
N ASN A 176 -16.42 8.29 0.59
CA ASN A 176 -16.62 9.54 1.35
C ASN A 176 -17.99 10.19 1.11
N ASN A 177 -18.65 9.91 -0.03
CA ASN A 177 -20.03 10.36 -0.29
C ASN A 177 -21.09 9.57 0.48
N LYS A 178 -20.73 8.44 1.09
CA LYS A 178 -21.62 7.61 1.92
C LYS A 178 -21.42 7.83 3.43
N SER A 179 -20.53 8.74 3.84
CA SER A 179 -20.19 9.00 5.24
C SER A 179 -21.21 9.87 6.00
N GLU A 180 -22.38 10.14 5.44
CA GLU A 180 -23.56 10.54 6.22
C GLU A 180 -24.59 9.42 6.13
N ILE A 181 -24.61 8.49 7.10
CA ILE A 181 -25.79 7.71 7.62
C ILE A 181 -25.32 6.51 8.50
N ILE A 182 -25.71 6.55 9.81
CA ILE A 182 -25.84 5.49 10.86
C ILE A 182 -24.58 5.19 11.72
N ILE A 183 -24.44 5.73 12.95
CA ILE A 183 -25.04 5.47 14.30
C ILE A 183 -24.31 4.38 15.13
N ASN A 184 -23.85 4.84 16.31
CA ASN A 184 -23.52 4.16 17.59
C ASN A 184 -23.73 2.64 17.70
N ASP A 185 -22.75 1.96 18.31
CA ASP A 185 -23.05 1.00 19.38
C ASP A 185 -21.91 0.80 20.41
N ASN A 186 -22.35 0.70 21.66
CA ASN A 186 -21.54 0.58 22.88
C ASN A 186 -21.28 -0.90 23.27
N ASN A 187 -20.22 -1.09 24.06
CA ASN A 187 -19.94 -2.20 25.01
C ASN A 187 -19.57 -3.60 24.47
N THR A 188 -18.34 -4.04 24.77
CA THR A 188 -18.08 -4.94 25.92
C THR A 188 -16.58 -5.16 26.17
N SER A 189 -16.16 -4.88 27.40
CA SER A 189 -14.81 -5.09 27.93
C SER A 189 -14.66 -6.53 28.45
N LEU A 190 -13.51 -7.17 28.21
CA LEU A 190 -13.05 -8.33 28.98
C LEU A 190 -11.57 -8.14 29.34
N ASN A 191 -11.31 -7.98 30.64
CA ASN A 191 -9.99 -7.91 31.27
C ASN A 191 -9.35 -9.29 31.35
N VAL A 192 -8.03 -9.41 31.09
CA VAL A 192 -7.15 -10.38 31.78
C VAL A 192 -5.77 -9.76 32.03
N HIS A 193 -5.27 -9.99 33.25
CA HIS A 193 -4.10 -9.43 33.93
C HIS A 193 -2.70 -9.76 33.34
N VAL A 194 -1.75 -8.90 33.72
CA VAL A 194 -0.30 -8.83 33.40
C VAL A 194 0.59 -9.54 34.45
N SER A 195 1.73 -10.14 34.04
CA SER A 195 3.14 -9.97 34.54
C SER A 195 4.07 -11.24 34.59
N ASP A 196 5.19 -11.18 33.82
CA ASP A 196 6.65 -11.51 33.98
C ASP A 196 7.22 -12.60 34.94
N PRO A 197 8.53 -13.03 34.93
CA PRO A 197 9.71 -12.85 34.03
C PRO A 197 10.56 -14.15 33.68
N ILE A 198 11.53 -14.00 32.77
CA ILE A 198 12.82 -14.72 32.52
C ILE A 198 12.92 -16.24 32.82
N GLY A 199 13.02 -17.03 31.73
CA GLY A 199 13.61 -18.38 31.69
C GLY A 199 13.57 -18.93 30.25
N LYS A 200 14.73 -19.15 29.62
CA LYS A 200 14.84 -19.62 28.22
C LYS A 200 14.30 -21.06 28.07
N THR A 201 13.00 -21.18 27.83
CA THR A 201 12.39 -22.33 27.17
C THR A 201 12.61 -22.23 25.66
N PRO A 202 12.64 -23.34 24.90
CA PRO A 202 12.66 -23.27 23.44
C PRO A 202 11.39 -22.53 22.99
N LYS A 203 11.57 -21.36 22.35
CA LYS A 203 10.48 -20.49 21.89
C LYS A 203 9.65 -21.29 20.88
N LYS A 204 8.34 -21.45 21.14
CA LYS A 204 7.43 -22.11 20.21
C LYS A 204 7.42 -21.35 18.88
N PRO A 205 7.24 -22.02 17.73
CA PRO A 205 7.04 -21.32 16.48
C PRO A 205 5.80 -20.43 16.58
N SER A 206 5.93 -19.18 16.14
CA SER A 206 4.83 -18.22 16.08
C SER A 206 4.17 -18.27 14.70
N ILE A 207 2.84 -18.23 14.67
CA ILE A 207 2.03 -18.13 13.46
C ILE A 207 1.31 -16.79 13.53
N MET A 208 1.54 -15.94 12.53
CA MET A 208 0.78 -14.69 12.40
C MET A 208 -0.44 -14.91 11.50
N ILE A 209 -1.56 -14.30 11.86
CA ILE A 209 -2.78 -14.26 11.04
C ILE A 209 -2.99 -12.83 10.55
N SER A 210 -2.90 -12.64 9.24
CA SER A 210 -3.25 -11.40 8.53
C SER A 210 -4.64 -11.58 7.90
N TYR A 211 -5.54 -10.62 8.14
CA TYR A 211 -6.93 -10.65 7.69
C TYR A 211 -7.45 -9.21 7.52
N ALA A 212 -8.50 -8.99 6.74
CA ALA A 212 -9.15 -7.69 6.70
C ALA A 212 -10.07 -7.53 7.91
N HIS A 213 -10.16 -6.30 8.44
CA HIS A 213 -11.02 -6.00 9.60
C HIS A 213 -12.48 -6.44 9.40
N GLY A 214 -13.01 -6.37 8.17
CA GLY A 214 -14.36 -6.83 7.86
C GLY A 214 -14.56 -8.34 7.93
N ASP A 215 -13.48 -9.13 7.98
CA ASP A 215 -13.49 -10.59 8.08
C ASP A 215 -13.27 -11.09 9.52
N ASN A 216 -13.37 -10.19 10.51
CA ASN A 216 -13.09 -10.47 11.92
C ASN A 216 -13.89 -11.66 12.48
N ALA A 217 -15.15 -11.84 12.05
CA ALA A 217 -15.99 -12.95 12.48
C ALA A 217 -15.42 -14.31 12.07
N PHE A 218 -14.96 -14.44 10.83
CA PHE A 218 -14.31 -15.65 10.34
C PHE A 218 -12.94 -15.84 10.99
N CYS A 219 -12.16 -14.76 11.12
CA CYS A 219 -10.87 -14.78 11.81
C CYS A 219 -10.98 -15.30 13.25
N SER A 220 -12.04 -14.92 13.98
CA SER A 220 -12.33 -15.47 15.32
C SER A 220 -12.53 -16.98 15.31
N GLN A 221 -13.25 -17.53 14.32
CA GLN A 221 -13.44 -18.98 14.20
C GLN A 221 -12.12 -19.71 13.93
N VAL A 222 -11.27 -19.13 13.08
CA VAL A 222 -9.92 -19.66 12.80
C VAL A 222 -9.06 -19.63 14.06
N LEU A 223 -9.08 -18.53 14.81
CA LEU A 223 -8.37 -18.42 16.09
C LEU A 223 -8.84 -19.46 17.10
N ASP A 224 -10.15 -19.62 17.28
CA ASP A 224 -10.70 -20.64 18.20
C ASP A 224 -10.26 -22.04 17.80
N LEU A 225 -10.25 -22.34 16.50
CA LEU A 225 -9.77 -23.60 15.95
C LEU A 225 -8.30 -23.85 16.27
N LEU A 226 -7.44 -22.86 16.02
CA LEU A 226 -5.99 -22.94 16.15
C LEU A 226 -5.53 -22.88 17.61
N ASN A 227 -6.25 -22.17 18.49
CA ASN A 227 -5.97 -22.09 19.92
C ASN A 227 -6.01 -23.46 20.61
N ARG A 228 -6.75 -24.43 20.04
CA ARG A 228 -6.74 -25.84 20.50
C ARG A 228 -5.38 -26.51 20.38
N TYR A 229 -4.46 -25.94 19.60
CA TYR A 229 -3.10 -26.40 19.38
C TYR A 229 -2.04 -25.45 19.96
N SER A 230 -2.43 -24.59 20.91
CA SER A 230 -1.53 -23.64 21.61
C SER A 230 -0.36 -24.29 22.36
N ASN A 231 -0.40 -25.61 22.57
CA ASN A 231 0.73 -26.38 23.08
C ASN A 231 1.86 -26.55 22.05
N VAL A 232 1.58 -26.38 20.75
CA VAL A 232 2.52 -26.61 19.64
C VAL A 232 3.09 -25.30 19.07
N PHE A 233 2.26 -24.27 18.93
CA PHE A 233 2.65 -22.97 18.37
C PHE A 233 1.97 -21.82 19.13
N GLU A 234 2.48 -20.61 18.94
CA GLU A 234 1.88 -19.37 19.42
C GLU A 234 1.18 -18.65 18.26
N LEU A 235 0.08 -17.96 18.55
CA LEU A 235 -0.69 -17.19 17.56
C LEU A 235 -0.44 -15.70 17.77
N TRP A 236 -0.14 -15.00 16.68
CA TRP A 236 -0.02 -13.55 16.65
C TRP A 236 -1.13 -12.96 15.78
N ILE A 237 -1.80 -11.94 16.29
CA ILE A 237 -2.88 -11.21 15.60
C ILE A 237 -2.95 -9.76 16.08
N ASP A 238 -3.17 -8.83 15.15
CA ASP A 238 -3.20 -7.39 15.37
C ASP A 238 -4.12 -6.95 16.53
N ARG A 239 -5.36 -7.44 16.56
CA ARG A 239 -6.40 -6.99 17.50
C ARG A 239 -6.12 -7.35 18.95
N THR A 240 -5.21 -8.28 19.23
CA THR A 240 -4.80 -8.62 20.60
C THR A 240 -3.39 -8.11 20.92
N HIS A 241 -2.50 -8.06 19.93
CA HIS A 241 -1.09 -7.71 20.14
C HIS A 241 -0.80 -6.22 19.93
N CYS A 242 -1.71 -5.48 19.30
CA CYS A 242 -1.55 -4.06 19.02
C CYS A 242 -2.51 -3.16 19.81
N GLN A 243 -3.21 -3.68 20.82
CA GLN A 243 -4.08 -2.86 21.67
C GLN A 243 -3.25 -1.86 22.50
N GLY A 244 -3.55 -0.56 22.36
CA GLY A 244 -2.91 0.50 23.16
C GLY A 244 -1.46 0.83 22.77
N VAL A 245 -1.00 0.37 21.60
CA VAL A 245 0.35 0.67 21.09
C VAL A 245 0.32 1.96 20.28
N GLU A 246 1.25 2.87 20.53
CA GLU A 246 1.37 4.15 19.80
C GLU A 246 1.75 3.94 18.33
N ASP A 247 2.66 3.00 18.05
CA ASP A 247 3.14 2.65 16.70
C ASP A 247 2.63 1.27 16.25
N LEU A 248 1.39 1.22 15.76
CA LEU A 248 0.71 0.01 15.27
C LEU A 248 1.56 -0.80 14.27
N TRP A 249 2.20 -0.13 13.32
CA TRP A 249 3.02 -0.78 12.29
C TRP A 249 4.28 -1.45 12.84
N GLU A 250 4.90 -0.89 13.89
CA GLU A 250 6.10 -1.49 14.49
C GLU A 250 5.77 -2.82 15.16
N SER A 251 4.68 -2.86 15.91
CA SER A 251 4.18 -4.09 16.52
C SER A 251 3.83 -5.16 15.49
N ILE A 252 3.19 -4.76 14.38
CA ILE A 252 2.89 -5.64 13.24
C ILE A 252 4.18 -6.19 12.63
N ALA A 253 5.15 -5.34 12.33
CA ALA A 253 6.43 -5.75 11.75
C ALA A 253 7.19 -6.73 12.66
N ASP A 254 7.25 -6.44 13.96
CA ASP A 254 7.86 -7.33 14.97
C ASP A 254 7.17 -8.70 15.04
N GLY A 255 5.83 -8.71 14.95
CA GLY A 255 5.03 -9.93 14.90
C GLY A 255 5.36 -10.77 13.66
N MET A 256 5.45 -10.11 12.49
CA MET A 256 5.79 -10.75 11.22
C MET A 256 7.21 -11.32 11.23
N GLU A 257 8.19 -10.59 11.77
CA GLU A 257 9.58 -11.03 11.89
C GLU A 257 9.74 -12.24 12.79
N GLN A 258 8.98 -12.32 13.87
CA GLN A 258 9.00 -13.46 14.78
C GLN A 258 8.18 -14.65 14.25
N ALA A 259 7.21 -14.40 13.37
CA ALA A 259 6.39 -15.45 12.79
C ALA A 259 7.21 -16.39 11.89
N SER A 260 7.01 -17.70 12.09
CA SER A 260 7.56 -18.75 11.24
C SER A 260 6.76 -18.93 9.94
N ILE A 261 5.46 -18.61 9.99
CA ILE A 261 4.53 -18.64 8.86
C ILE A 261 3.48 -17.55 9.08
N ILE A 262 3.00 -16.96 7.98
CA ILE A 262 1.92 -15.99 7.97
C ILE A 262 0.72 -16.62 7.26
N ILE A 263 -0.40 -16.72 7.95
CA ILE A 263 -1.69 -17.13 7.40
C ILE A 263 -2.39 -15.89 6.88
N CYS A 264 -2.72 -15.85 5.59
CA CYS A 264 -3.48 -14.76 4.98
C CYS A 264 -4.91 -15.24 4.72
N LEU A 265 -5.89 -14.63 5.38
CA LEU A 265 -7.32 -14.93 5.15
C LEU A 265 -7.81 -14.12 3.95
N LEU A 266 -7.91 -14.78 2.79
CA LEU A 266 -8.14 -14.14 1.50
C LEU A 266 -9.63 -13.93 1.23
N SER A 267 -10.00 -12.68 0.97
CA SER A 267 -11.32 -12.19 0.57
C SER A 267 -11.16 -10.97 -0.34
N ASN A 268 -12.24 -10.49 -0.95
CA ASN A 268 -12.26 -9.21 -1.65
C ASN A 268 -11.86 -8.05 -0.72
N GLN A 269 -12.30 -8.08 0.55
CA GLN A 269 -11.93 -7.05 1.54
C GLN A 269 -10.43 -7.10 1.88
N TYR A 270 -9.85 -8.30 1.92
CA TYR A 270 -8.40 -8.47 2.05
C TYR A 270 -7.66 -7.83 0.87
N PHE A 271 -8.13 -8.09 -0.36
CA PHE A 271 -7.56 -7.53 -1.59
C PHE A 271 -7.64 -5.99 -1.65
N GLU A 272 -8.74 -5.42 -1.17
CA GLU A 272 -8.97 -3.96 -1.16
C GLU A 272 -8.28 -3.23 0.00
N SER A 273 -7.83 -3.97 1.02
CA SER A 273 -7.22 -3.40 2.22
C SER A 273 -5.75 -3.01 1.99
N LYS A 274 -5.46 -1.72 2.09
CA LYS A 274 -4.09 -1.19 2.04
C LYS A 274 -3.20 -1.78 3.14
N SER A 275 -3.72 -1.95 4.35
CA SER A 275 -2.97 -2.56 5.45
C SER A 275 -2.60 -4.01 5.13
N CYS A 276 -3.56 -4.79 4.61
CA CYS A 276 -3.30 -6.18 4.20
C CYS A 276 -2.30 -6.25 3.04
N ARG A 277 -2.40 -5.35 2.05
CA ARG A 277 -1.43 -5.24 0.95
C ARG A 277 -0.04 -4.91 1.46
N LYS A 278 0.08 -3.93 2.37
CA LYS A 278 1.35 -3.50 2.97
C LYS A 278 1.98 -4.62 3.78
N GLU A 279 1.21 -5.31 4.63
CA GLU A 279 1.65 -6.51 5.36
C GLU A 279 2.10 -7.61 4.38
N PHE A 280 1.32 -7.91 3.37
CA PHE A 280 1.65 -8.95 2.39
C PHE A 280 2.96 -8.66 1.64
N VAL A 281 3.13 -7.43 1.17
CA VAL A 281 4.37 -6.99 0.50
C VAL A 281 5.54 -7.03 1.49
N TYR A 282 5.37 -6.58 2.73
CA TYR A 282 6.44 -6.65 3.72
C TYR A 282 6.86 -8.11 4.02
N ALA A 283 5.89 -9.00 4.20
CA ALA A 283 6.10 -10.42 4.43
C ALA A 283 6.88 -11.09 3.29
N THR A 284 6.48 -10.82 2.04
CA THR A 284 6.97 -11.53 0.85
C THR A 284 8.23 -10.90 0.28
N ASP A 285 8.28 -9.58 0.16
CA ASP A 285 9.36 -8.88 -0.51
C ASP A 285 10.53 -8.57 0.42
N SER A 286 10.25 -8.18 1.67
CA SER A 286 11.30 -7.84 2.65
C SER A 286 11.71 -9.05 3.49
N LEU A 287 10.74 -9.72 4.13
CA LEU A 287 11.03 -10.77 5.10
C LEU A 287 11.14 -12.19 4.50
N LYS A 288 10.71 -12.39 3.26
CA LYS A 288 10.70 -13.69 2.57
C LYS A 288 10.01 -14.80 3.39
N LYS A 289 8.92 -14.44 4.08
CA LYS A 289 8.16 -15.34 4.95
C LYS A 289 7.39 -16.38 4.14
N LYS A 290 7.17 -17.54 4.76
CA LYS A 290 6.23 -18.54 4.22
C LYS A 290 4.82 -18.03 4.40
N ILE A 291 4.05 -17.97 3.31
CA ILE A 291 2.64 -17.59 3.33
C ILE A 291 1.77 -18.84 3.21
N LEU A 292 0.76 -18.95 4.06
CA LEU A 292 -0.33 -19.93 3.92
C LEU A 292 -1.61 -19.18 3.57
N PRO A 293 -2.00 -19.13 2.29
CA PRO A 293 -3.26 -18.51 1.90
C PRO A 293 -4.45 -19.40 2.27
N VAL A 294 -5.48 -18.80 2.86
CA VAL A 294 -6.75 -19.46 3.20
C VAL A 294 -7.87 -18.64 2.57
N LEU A 295 -8.52 -19.17 1.53
CA LEU A 295 -9.69 -18.53 0.94
C LEU A 295 -10.88 -18.69 1.88
N ILE A 296 -11.51 -17.56 2.25
CA ILE A 296 -12.64 -17.53 3.19
C ILE A 296 -13.98 -17.22 2.51
N GLU A 297 -13.94 -16.85 1.24
CA GLU A 297 -15.08 -16.67 0.36
C GLU A 297 -14.74 -17.11 -1.07
N THR A 298 -15.73 -17.11 -1.97
CA THR A 298 -15.50 -17.32 -3.40
C THR A 298 -14.81 -16.09 -3.98
N PHE A 299 -13.49 -16.10 -3.92
CA PHE A 299 -12.62 -15.03 -4.38
C PHE A 299 -11.50 -15.64 -5.23
N GLU A 300 -11.26 -15.06 -6.40
CA GLU A 300 -10.11 -15.41 -7.23
C GLU A 300 -8.96 -14.44 -6.90
N PRO A 301 -7.84 -14.94 -6.34
CA PRO A 301 -6.66 -14.12 -6.13
C PRO A 301 -6.23 -13.46 -7.44
N LYS A 302 -6.21 -12.14 -7.42
CA LYS A 302 -5.86 -11.29 -8.56
C LYS A 302 -4.90 -10.19 -8.09
N GLY A 303 -4.29 -9.50 -9.04
CA GLY A 303 -3.40 -8.38 -8.71
C GLY A 303 -2.21 -8.82 -7.83
N TRP A 304 -1.94 -8.03 -6.79
CA TRP A 304 -0.85 -8.17 -5.82
C TRP A 304 -0.91 -9.48 -5.03
N LEU A 305 -2.05 -10.17 -5.06
CA LEU A 305 -2.30 -11.42 -4.34
C LEU A 305 -2.24 -12.67 -5.24
N GLY A 306 -2.26 -12.50 -6.57
CA GLY A 306 -2.39 -13.60 -7.54
C GLY A 306 -1.12 -14.41 -7.81
N GLU A 307 0.05 -13.97 -7.36
CA GLU A 307 1.34 -14.66 -7.58
C GLU A 307 1.81 -15.55 -6.40
N LEU A 308 0.88 -16.03 -5.57
CA LEU A 308 1.16 -16.88 -4.40
C LEU A 308 1.76 -18.26 -4.73
#